data_AF-A0A9X6X2X3-F1
#
_entry.id   AF-A0A9X6X2X3-F1
#
_cell.length_a   1.000
_cell.length_b   1.000
_cell.length_c   1.000
_cell.angle_alpha   90.00
_cell.angle_beta   90.00
_cell.angle_gamma   90.00
#
_symmetry.space_group_name_H-M   'P 1'
#
loop_
_entity.id
_entity.type
_entity.pdbx_description
1 polymer ?
#
loop_
_entity_poly.entity_id
_entity_poly.type
_entity_poly.pdbx_seq_one_letter_code
_entity_poly.pdbx_strand_id
1 'polypeptide(L)'
;MRKVLNKGELQMSMNRWLFRFSSLLVMIVWWMSLGSSHVFASVTVVTPPTDLTKVIEVELNDDYFNPNVITIPLEGSTTLLLKNKGKNEHTFTVKKLGIDVVIESGKEKHITVKPKNTGTYELIC
;
A
#
# COMPACT_ATOMS: atom_id res chain seq x y z
N MET A 1 -14.50 47.06 62.01
CA MET A 1 -15.06 45.74 62.40
C MET A 1 -14.35 44.66 61.56
N ARG A 2 -13.25 44.08 62.05
CA ARG A 2 -12.50 43.05 61.31
C ARG A 2 -13.04 41.66 61.69
N LYS A 3 -13.69 40.96 60.76
CA LYS A 3 -13.94 39.53 60.90
C LYS A 3 -12.59 38.82 60.81
N VAL A 4 -12.07 38.38 61.95
CA VAL A 4 -10.90 37.49 62.01
C VAL A 4 -11.37 36.13 61.50
N LEU A 5 -11.06 35.81 60.24
CA LEU A 5 -11.38 34.52 59.65
C LEU A 5 -10.37 33.49 60.18
N ASN A 6 -10.86 32.52 60.95
CA ASN A 6 -10.04 31.56 61.67
C ASN A 6 -9.42 30.52 60.73
N LYS A 7 -8.14 30.17 60.95
CA LYS A 7 -7.32 29.32 60.05
C LYS A 7 -7.91 27.92 59.79
N GLY A 8 -8.78 27.43 60.68
CA GLY A 8 -9.50 26.15 60.54
C GLY A 8 -10.62 26.14 59.51
N GLU A 9 -11.28 27.28 59.24
CA GLU A 9 -12.36 27.39 58.24
C GLU A 9 -11.81 27.33 56.81
N LEU A 10 -10.64 27.93 56.59
CA LEU A 10 -9.94 27.88 55.29
C LEU A 10 -9.44 26.46 54.96
N GLN A 11 -8.98 25.70 55.96
CA GLN A 11 -8.59 24.31 55.75
C GLN A 11 -9.80 23.43 55.38
N MET A 12 -10.91 23.48 56.12
CA MET A 12 -12.08 22.64 55.77
C MET A 12 -12.66 22.94 54.38
N SER A 13 -12.64 24.20 53.94
CA SER A 13 -13.06 24.62 52.60
C SER A 13 -12.17 24.07 51.49
N MET A 14 -10.85 24.20 51.64
CA MET A 14 -9.88 23.76 50.63
C MET A 14 -9.88 22.22 50.48
N ASN A 15 -10.03 21.49 51.59
CA ASN A 15 -10.05 20.03 51.58
C ASN A 15 -11.29 19.51 50.84
N ARG A 16 -12.46 20.09 51.07
CA ARG A 16 -13.71 19.75 50.37
C ARG A 16 -13.63 20.06 48.87
N TRP A 17 -12.93 21.13 48.48
CA TRP A 17 -12.74 21.49 47.07
C TRP A 17 -11.79 20.53 46.35
N LEU A 18 -10.71 20.13 47.01
CA LEU A 18 -9.75 19.14 46.51
C LEU A 18 -10.38 17.75 46.29
N PHE A 19 -11.27 17.31 47.18
CA PHE A 19 -11.98 16.04 46.99
C PHE A 19 -12.93 16.05 45.77
N ARG A 20 -13.56 17.19 45.47
CA ARG A 20 -14.47 17.30 44.30
C ARG A 20 -13.70 17.25 42.98
N PHE A 21 -12.54 17.90 42.90
CA PHE A 21 -11.71 17.81 41.69
C PHE A 21 -11.05 16.45 41.54
N SER A 22 -10.60 15.85 42.64
CA SER A 22 -10.04 14.49 42.61
C SER A 22 -11.05 13.49 42.02
N SER A 23 -12.33 13.57 42.44
CA SER A 23 -13.39 12.72 41.87
C SER A 23 -13.63 12.95 40.38
N LEU A 24 -13.59 14.21 39.90
CA LEU A 24 -13.76 14.54 38.49
C LEU A 24 -12.58 14.05 37.63
N LEU A 25 -11.35 14.14 38.14
CA LEU A 25 -10.17 13.64 37.43
C LEU A 25 -10.20 12.13 37.25
N VAL A 26 -10.67 11.38 38.26
CA VAL A 26 -10.80 9.91 38.16
C VAL A 26 -11.85 9.52 37.11
N MET A 27 -12.99 10.22 37.05
CA MET A 27 -14.01 10.02 36.02
C MET A 27 -13.48 10.30 34.60
N ILE A 28 -12.69 11.36 34.44
CA ILE A 28 -12.10 11.76 33.16
C ILE A 28 -11.05 10.73 32.68
N VAL A 29 -10.21 10.22 33.57
CA VAL A 29 -9.24 9.15 33.24
C VAL A 29 -9.94 7.85 32.82
N TRP A 30 -11.09 7.54 33.44
CA TRP A 30 -11.89 6.37 33.06
C TRP A 30 -12.52 6.51 31.67
N TRP A 31 -12.99 7.71 31.30
CA TRP A 31 -13.54 7.98 29.97
C TRP A 31 -12.49 7.93 28.86
N MET A 32 -11.26 8.38 29.14
CA MET A 32 -10.17 8.35 28.16
C MET A 32 -9.66 6.93 27.84
N SER A 33 -9.91 5.95 28.71
CA SER A 33 -9.45 4.56 28.48
C SER A 33 -10.27 3.79 27.44
N LEU A 34 -11.43 4.32 27.01
CA LEU A 34 -12.31 3.69 26.02
C LEU A 34 -12.18 4.26 24.59
N GLY A 35 -11.33 5.28 24.39
CA GLY A 35 -11.25 5.99 23.13
C GLY A 35 -9.87 5.93 22.51
N SER A 36 -9.48 4.81 21.90
CA SER A 36 -8.79 4.83 20.60
C SER A 36 -8.61 3.43 20.02
N SER A 37 -9.63 2.91 19.33
CA SER A 37 -9.39 1.89 18.32
C SER A 37 -8.78 2.59 17.10
N HIS A 38 -7.45 2.74 17.09
CA HIS A 38 -6.76 3.21 15.89
C HIS A 38 -6.95 2.15 14.79
N VAL A 39 -7.99 2.31 13.98
CA VAL A 39 -8.12 1.60 12.71
C VAL A 39 -7.11 2.22 11.77
N PHE A 40 -5.95 1.57 11.65
CA PHE A 40 -4.99 1.92 10.63
C PHE A 40 -5.51 1.44 9.28
N ALA A 41 -5.90 2.37 8.41
CA ALA A 41 -5.99 2.09 6.99
C ALA A 41 -4.56 1.98 6.45
N SER A 42 -4.07 0.75 6.28
CA SER A 42 -2.85 0.53 5.50
C SER A 42 -3.20 0.55 4.02
N VAL A 43 -2.82 1.63 3.34
CA VAL A 43 -2.75 1.64 1.88
C VAL A 43 -1.42 0.98 1.54
N THR A 44 -1.43 -0.33 1.32
CA THR A 44 -0.37 -0.94 0.52
C THR A 44 -0.43 -0.28 -0.85
N VAL A 45 0.72 0.03 -1.43
CA VAL A 45 0.82 0.47 -2.82
C VAL A 45 0.45 -0.73 -3.70
N VAL A 46 -0.84 -1.00 -3.78
CA VAL A 46 -1.44 -1.57 -4.95
C VAL A 46 -2.35 -0.45 -5.42
N THR A 47 -1.86 0.32 -6.37
CA THR A 47 -2.69 1.15 -7.23
C THR A 47 -3.71 0.23 -7.91
N PRO A 48 -5.00 0.33 -7.59
CA PRO A 48 -5.97 0.54 -8.66
C PRO A 48 -6.93 1.67 -8.25
N PRO A 49 -7.58 2.41 -9.18
CA PRO A 49 -8.11 1.92 -10.45
C PRO A 49 -7.98 2.93 -11.62
N THR A 50 -8.23 2.55 -12.87
CA THR A 50 -8.93 3.33 -13.93
C THR A 50 -8.56 2.76 -15.31
N ASP A 51 -9.61 2.45 -16.05
CA ASP A 51 -9.64 1.80 -17.37
C ASP A 51 -9.29 0.31 -17.36
N LEU A 52 -9.97 -0.43 -18.22
CA LEU A 52 -9.75 -1.86 -18.45
C LEU A 52 -8.41 -2.08 -19.16
N THR A 53 -7.30 -1.55 -18.62
CA THR A 53 -5.95 -1.92 -19.02
C THR A 53 -5.78 -3.41 -18.71
N LYS A 54 -6.09 -4.22 -19.72
CA LYS A 54 -5.95 -5.67 -19.70
C LYS A 54 -4.50 -5.98 -19.36
N VAL A 55 -4.24 -6.38 -18.12
CA VAL A 55 -2.94 -6.88 -17.71
C VAL A 55 -2.82 -8.29 -18.27
N ILE A 56 -1.81 -8.54 -19.09
CA ILE A 56 -1.52 -9.86 -19.61
C ILE A 56 -0.35 -10.42 -18.80
N GLU A 57 -0.57 -11.55 -18.13
CA GLU A 57 0.49 -12.26 -17.43
C GLU A 57 1.32 -13.08 -18.42
N VAL A 58 2.64 -13.02 -18.25
CA VAL A 58 3.61 -13.80 -19.03
C VAL A 58 4.58 -14.43 -18.05
N GLU A 59 4.62 -15.76 -18.03
CA GLU A 59 5.54 -16.54 -17.25
C GLU A 59 6.79 -16.85 -18.07
N LEU A 60 7.95 -16.54 -17.50
CA LEU A 60 9.26 -16.90 -18.02
C LEU A 60 9.71 -18.15 -17.24
N ASN A 61 9.66 -19.30 -17.89
CA ASN A 61 10.18 -20.56 -17.35
C ASN A 61 11.55 -20.85 -17.99
N ASP A 62 12.29 -21.81 -17.43
CA ASP A 62 13.66 -22.10 -17.88
C ASP A 62 13.76 -22.50 -19.36
N ASP A 63 12.72 -23.14 -19.90
CA ASP A 63 12.74 -23.67 -21.26
C ASP A 63 11.72 -23.00 -22.20
N TYR A 64 10.81 -22.16 -21.69
CA TYR A 64 9.71 -21.60 -22.48
C TYR A 64 9.01 -20.39 -21.83
N PHE A 65 8.35 -19.60 -22.68
CA PHE A 65 7.39 -18.58 -22.28
C PHE A 65 5.96 -19.14 -22.24
N ASN A 66 5.18 -18.70 -21.25
CA ASN A 66 3.75 -19.02 -21.16
C ASN A 66 2.91 -17.75 -20.90
N PRO A 67 2.04 -17.33 -21.83
CA PRO A 67 1.77 -17.96 -23.11
C PRO A 67 2.94 -17.82 -24.08
N ASN A 68 3.04 -18.73 -25.05
CA ASN A 68 4.04 -18.68 -26.12
C ASN A 68 3.66 -17.68 -27.24
N VAL A 69 2.42 -17.21 -27.26
CA VAL A 69 1.91 -16.19 -28.18
C VAL A 69 1.15 -15.13 -27.36
N ILE A 70 1.57 -13.88 -27.48
CA ILE A 70 0.97 -12.74 -26.78
C ILE A 70 0.36 -11.81 -27.81
N THR A 71 -0.95 -11.59 -27.72
CA THR A 71 -1.68 -10.68 -28.62
C THR A 71 -2.03 -9.40 -27.88
N ILE A 72 -1.48 -8.28 -28.35
CA ILE A 72 -1.76 -6.94 -27.83
C ILE A 72 -2.53 -6.11 -28.87
N PRO A 73 -3.53 -5.31 -28.45
CA PRO A 73 -4.19 -4.37 -29.35
C PRO A 73 -3.20 -3.29 -29.85
N LEU A 74 -3.43 -2.81 -31.08
CA LEU A 74 -2.69 -1.66 -31.62
C LEU A 74 -3.04 -0.36 -30.88
N GLU A 75 -4.33 -0.19 -30.59
CA GLU A 75 -4.86 0.99 -29.92
C GLU A 75 -4.61 0.90 -28.40
N GLY A 76 -4.03 1.96 -27.85
CA GLY A 76 -3.78 2.09 -26.41
C GLY A 76 -2.44 1.50 -25.94
N SER A 77 -2.33 1.37 -24.63
CA SER A 77 -1.18 0.77 -23.96
C SER A 77 -1.61 -0.51 -23.25
N THR A 78 -0.86 -1.58 -23.44
CA THR A 78 -1.09 -2.85 -22.74
C THR A 78 -0.01 -3.03 -21.67
N THR A 79 -0.43 -3.35 -20.45
CA THR A 79 0.51 -3.69 -19.38
C THR A 79 0.75 -5.19 -19.39
N LEU A 80 2.01 -5.60 -19.44
CA LEU A 80 2.42 -6.99 -19.28
C LEU A 80 2.99 -7.17 -17.86
N LEU A 81 2.55 -8.23 -17.19
CA LEU A 81 3.14 -8.68 -15.93
C LEU A 81 4.05 -9.87 -16.23
N LEU A 82 5.34 -9.63 -16.22
CA LEU A 82 6.37 -10.61 -16.48
C LEU A 82 6.75 -11.30 -15.15
N LYS A 83 6.58 -12.61 -15.07
CA LYS A 83 6.89 -13.40 -13.86
C LYS A 83 7.95 -14.43 -14.20
N ASN A 84 9.15 -14.30 -13.64
CA ASN A 84 10.17 -15.33 -13.79
C ASN A 84 9.89 -16.46 -12.79
N LYS A 85 9.40 -17.59 -13.30
CA LYS A 85 9.17 -18.83 -12.56
C LYS A 85 10.30 -19.85 -12.73
N GLY A 86 11.26 -19.56 -13.60
CA GLY A 86 12.48 -20.33 -13.77
C GLY A 86 13.45 -20.20 -12.60
N LYS A 87 14.43 -21.10 -12.57
CA LYS A 87 15.54 -21.07 -11.59
C LYS A 87 16.62 -20.06 -12.00
N ASN A 88 16.70 -19.73 -13.27
CA ASN A 88 17.70 -18.82 -13.82
C ASN A 88 17.14 -17.42 -14.03
N GLU A 89 18.03 -16.45 -14.25
CA GLU A 89 17.66 -15.16 -14.80
C GLU A 89 17.21 -15.32 -16.26
N HIS A 90 16.14 -14.60 -16.64
CA HIS A 90 15.59 -14.61 -17.99
C HIS A 90 15.39 -13.19 -18.51
N THR A 91 15.40 -13.05 -19.83
CA THR A 91 15.10 -11.79 -20.50
C THR A 91 13.76 -11.87 -21.25
N PHE A 92 13.07 -10.74 -21.34
CA PHE A 92 11.92 -10.56 -22.21
C PHE A 92 12.31 -9.54 -23.28
N THR A 93 12.72 -10.03 -24.44
CA THR A 93 13.32 -9.17 -25.47
C THR A 93 12.56 -9.27 -26.79
N VAL A 94 12.10 -8.11 -27.27
CA VAL A 94 11.42 -7.96 -28.57
C VAL A 94 12.08 -6.81 -29.32
N LYS A 95 13.14 -7.13 -30.09
CA LYS A 95 14.03 -6.15 -30.74
C LYS A 95 13.29 -5.11 -31.58
N LYS A 96 12.31 -5.55 -32.38
CA LYS A 96 11.52 -4.66 -33.26
C LYS A 96 10.61 -3.68 -32.49
N LEU A 97 10.30 -3.99 -31.23
CA LEU A 97 9.55 -3.09 -30.33
C LEU A 97 10.46 -2.31 -29.38
N GLY A 98 11.78 -2.54 -29.42
CA GLY A 98 12.75 -1.90 -28.53
C GLY A 98 12.60 -2.31 -27.06
N ILE A 99 12.07 -3.51 -26.80
CA ILE A 99 11.90 -4.05 -25.45
C ILE A 99 13.07 -4.98 -25.17
N ASP A 100 13.75 -4.75 -24.05
CA ASP A 100 14.81 -5.60 -23.53
C ASP A 100 14.80 -5.50 -22.00
N VAL A 101 14.29 -6.54 -21.33
CA VAL A 101 14.02 -6.50 -19.89
C VAL A 101 14.52 -7.76 -19.23
N VAL A 102 15.50 -7.60 -18.34
CA VAL A 102 16.04 -8.68 -17.52
C VAL A 102 15.20 -8.87 -16.26
N ILE A 103 14.84 -10.11 -15.93
CA ILE A 103 14.08 -10.47 -14.73
C ILE A 103 14.83 -11.60 -13.99
N GLU A 104 15.27 -11.32 -12.76
CA GLU A 104 15.90 -12.29 -11.87
C GLU A 104 14.93 -13.45 -11.51
N SER A 105 15.48 -14.60 -11.13
CA SER A 105 14.68 -15.77 -10.70
C SER A 105 13.71 -15.41 -9.57
N GLY A 106 12.45 -15.83 -9.71
CA GLY A 106 11.41 -15.62 -8.70
C GLY A 106 10.94 -14.17 -8.54
N LYS A 107 11.37 -13.26 -9.42
CA LYS A 107 10.93 -11.87 -9.44
C LYS A 107 9.88 -11.63 -10.52
N GLU A 108 9.18 -10.52 -10.37
CA GLU A 108 8.17 -10.06 -11.31
C GLU A 108 8.43 -8.59 -11.69
N LYS A 109 8.08 -8.22 -12.93
CA LYS A 109 8.16 -6.83 -13.42
C LYS A 109 6.93 -6.50 -14.25
N HIS A 110 6.39 -5.31 -14.01
CA HIS A 110 5.36 -4.72 -14.88
C HIS A 110 6.04 -3.90 -15.96
N ILE A 111 5.64 -4.11 -17.22
CA ILE A 111 6.06 -3.29 -18.35
C ILE A 111 4.84 -2.81 -19.13
N THR A 112 4.94 -1.62 -19.71
CA THR A 112 3.88 -1.08 -20.57
C THR A 112 4.35 -1.09 -22.01
N VAL A 113 3.58 -1.75 -22.87
CA VAL A 113 3.86 -1.87 -24.29
C VAL A 113 2.85 -1.04 -25.07
N LYS A 114 3.38 -0.18 -25.96
CA LYS A 114 2.58 0.63 -26.89
C LYS A 114 3.08 0.38 -28.32
N PRO A 115 2.51 -0.59 -29.04
CA PRO A 115 2.92 -0.88 -30.41
C PRO A 115 2.54 0.29 -31.34
N LYS A 116 3.39 0.57 -32.33
CA LYS A 116 3.12 1.59 -33.36
C LYS A 116 2.59 1.01 -34.66
N ASN A 117 2.90 -0.26 -34.93
CA ASN A 117 2.55 -0.97 -36.16
C ASN A 117 2.00 -2.35 -35.82
N THR A 118 1.05 -2.82 -36.63
CA THR A 118 0.60 -4.21 -36.58
C THR A 118 1.69 -5.15 -37.09
N GLY A 119 1.66 -6.40 -36.64
CA GLY A 119 2.59 -7.43 -37.11
C GLY A 119 2.89 -8.47 -36.05
N THR A 120 3.61 -9.51 -36.46
CA THR A 120 4.14 -10.54 -35.58
C THR A 120 5.61 -10.26 -35.32
N TYR A 121 6.00 -10.27 -34.05
CA TYR A 121 7.35 -9.99 -33.60
C TYR A 121 7.90 -11.22 -32.89
N GLU A 122 9.19 -11.47 -33.07
CA GLU A 122 9.89 -12.54 -32.38
C GLU A 122 10.19 -12.12 -30.94
N LEU A 123 9.82 -12.97 -29.99
CA LEU A 123 10.16 -12.87 -28.58
C LEU A 123 11.30 -13.84 -28.29
N ILE A 124 12.38 -13.34 -27.70
CA ILE A 124 13.56 -14.12 -27.33
C ILE A 124 13.93 -13.91 -25.86
N CYS A 125 14.68 -14.87 -25.33
CA CYS A 125 15.36 -14.82 -24.03
C CYS A 125 16.88 -14.72 -24.23
#